data_AF-A0A239HRM7-F1
#
_entry.id   AF-A0A239HRM7-F1
#
_cell.length_a   1.000
_cell.length_b   1.000
_cell.length_c   1.000
_cell.angle_alpha   90.00
_cell.angle_beta   90.00
_cell.angle_gamma   90.00
#
_symmetry.space_group_name_H-M   'P 1'
#
loop_
_entity.id
_entity.type
_entity.pdbx_description
1 polymer ?
#
loop_
_entity_poly.entity_id
_entity_poly.type
_entity_poly.pdbx_seq_one_letter_code
_entity_poly.pdbx_strand_id
1 'polypeptide(L)'
;MIALTLSLCILFDTIFIGRGIGSEGLAVLNIALHVFNIFIASGLLLGIGRAITFSIDLGGKKVESARCIFTLTGLKEAIQAIYPHSEIQRCIIHQLRNSFKYISYKDLKEFSKDFKIVYTAINEQQHLENLHAVKDKWEEKYPYALKSWESATGMC
;
A
#
# COMPACT_ATOMS: atom_id res chain seq x y z
N MET A 1 -23.27 9.98 -7.35
CA MET A 1 -23.38 10.05 -5.87
C MET A 1 -22.40 11.06 -5.25
N ILE A 2 -21.09 10.99 -5.56
CA ILE A 2 -20.07 11.92 -5.02
C ILE A 2 -20.32 13.38 -5.42
N ALA A 3 -20.61 13.66 -6.69
CA ALA A 3 -20.86 15.03 -7.18
C ALA A 3 -22.05 15.72 -6.48
N LEU A 4 -23.10 14.95 -6.14
CA LEU A 4 -24.31 15.45 -5.48
C LEU A 4 -24.05 15.76 -3.99
N THR A 5 -23.18 14.97 -3.35
CA THR A 5 -22.79 15.17 -1.96
C THR A 5 -21.89 16.41 -1.83
N LEU A 6 -20.91 16.57 -2.71
CA LEU A 6 -20.01 17.74 -2.73
C LEU A 6 -20.77 19.04 -3.02
N SER A 7 -21.69 19.02 -3.98
CA SER A 7 -22.50 20.22 -4.30
C SER A 7 -23.41 20.63 -3.16
N LEU A 8 -23.96 19.68 -2.40
CA LEU A 8 -24.72 19.98 -1.18
C LEU A 8 -23.82 20.56 -0.06
N CYS A 9 -22.64 19.98 0.19
CA CYS A 9 -21.71 20.54 1.19
C CYS A 9 -21.28 21.97 0.82
N ILE A 10 -20.89 22.21 -0.43
CA ILE A 10 -20.52 23.55 -0.91
C ILE A 10 -21.68 24.53 -0.74
N LEU A 11 -22.92 24.11 -1.04
CA LEU A 11 -24.10 24.95 -0.87
C LEU A 11 -24.33 25.31 0.61
N PHE A 12 -24.27 24.35 1.52
CA PHE A 12 -24.43 24.61 2.96
C PHE A 12 -23.30 25.48 3.49
N ASP A 13 -22.04 25.19 3.16
CA ASP A 13 -20.88 25.99 3.57
C ASP A 13 -21.00 27.43 3.06
N THR A 14 -21.43 27.63 1.82
CA THR A 14 -21.64 28.96 1.22
C THR A 14 -22.75 29.74 1.92
N ILE A 15 -23.85 29.08 2.32
CA ILE A 15 -24.96 29.73 3.04
C ILE A 15 -24.52 30.13 4.47
N PHE A 16 -23.83 29.25 5.18
CA PHE A 16 -23.35 29.53 6.54
C PHE A 16 -22.26 30.60 6.55
N ILE A 17 -21.29 30.56 5.63
CA ILE A 17 -20.24 31.58 5.50
C ILE A 17 -20.82 32.92 5.04
N GLY A 18 -21.74 32.90 4.08
CA GLY A 18 -22.41 34.10 3.58
C GLY A 18 -23.25 34.82 4.64
N ARG A 19 -23.89 34.08 5.55
CA ARG A 19 -24.65 34.67 6.68
C ARG A 19 -23.79 35.00 7.90
N GLY A 20 -22.73 34.23 8.16
CA GLY A 20 -21.89 34.40 9.36
C GLY A 20 -20.74 35.39 9.19
N ILE A 21 -20.00 35.33 8.07
CA ILE A 21 -18.79 36.13 7.81
C ILE A 21 -19.05 37.24 6.79
N GLY A 22 -20.00 37.04 5.86
CA GLY A 22 -20.38 38.02 4.85
C GLY A 22 -19.59 37.90 3.54
N SER A 23 -19.51 38.99 2.77
CA SER A 23 -18.96 38.98 1.40
C SER A 23 -17.47 38.63 1.33
N GLU A 24 -16.69 38.97 2.35
CA GLU A 24 -15.26 38.61 2.38
C GLU A 24 -15.03 37.11 2.54
N GLY A 25 -15.83 36.44 3.37
CA GLY A 25 -15.77 34.98 3.53
C GLY A 25 -16.15 34.24 2.24
N LEU A 26 -17.12 34.77 1.49
CA LEU A 26 -17.50 34.25 0.18
C LEU A 26 -16.39 34.40 -0.87
N ALA A 27 -15.66 35.51 -0.85
CA ALA A 27 -14.52 35.72 -1.75
C ALA A 27 -13.39 34.73 -1.48
N VAL A 28 -13.03 34.52 -0.20
CA VAL A 28 -12.02 33.53 0.21
C VAL A 28 -12.43 32.11 -0.18
N LEU A 29 -13.69 31.75 0.06
CA LEU A 29 -14.22 30.43 -0.30
C LEU A 29 -14.11 30.18 -1.81
N ASN A 30 -14.46 31.16 -2.64
CA ASN A 30 -14.42 31.00 -4.09
C ASN A 30 -12.98 30.81 -4.62
N ILE A 31 -11.98 31.43 -3.99
CA ILE A 31 -10.57 31.21 -4.31
C ILE A 31 -10.12 29.82 -3.83
N ALA A 32 -10.46 29.44 -2.60
CA ALA A 32 -10.11 28.15 -2.04
C ALA A 32 -10.69 26.98 -2.85
N LEU A 33 -11.92 27.10 -3.37
CA LEU A 33 -12.56 26.08 -4.20
C LEU A 33 -11.76 25.77 -5.47
N HIS A 34 -11.17 26.77 -6.13
CA HIS A 34 -10.34 26.54 -7.31
C HIS A 34 -9.05 25.78 -6.95
N VAL A 35 -8.42 26.14 -5.84
CA VAL A 35 -7.23 25.44 -5.32
C VAL A 35 -7.56 23.98 -4.98
N PHE A 36 -8.66 23.74 -4.26
CA PHE A 36 -9.12 22.38 -3.94
C PHE A 36 -9.45 21.57 -5.20
N ASN A 37 -10.10 22.17 -6.20
CA ASN A 37 -10.42 21.48 -7.45
C ASN A 37 -9.15 21.03 -8.20
N ILE A 38 -8.08 21.82 -8.16
CA ILE A 38 -6.78 21.43 -8.75
C ILE A 38 -6.16 20.25 -7.98
N PHE A 39 -6.20 20.28 -6.64
CA PHE A 39 -5.72 19.16 -5.82
C PHE A 39 -6.51 17.87 -6.05
N ILE A 40 -7.84 17.95 -6.13
CA ILE A 40 -8.69 16.78 -6.38
C ILE A 40 -8.50 16.28 -7.82
N ALA A 41 -8.43 17.16 -8.81
CA ALA A 41 -8.23 16.77 -10.21
C ALA A 41 -6.88 16.07 -10.42
N SER A 42 -5.80 16.60 -9.85
CA SER A 42 -4.47 15.97 -9.92
C SER A 42 -4.44 14.63 -9.18
N GLY A 43 -5.04 14.55 -7.98
CA GLY A 43 -5.17 13.29 -7.24
C GLY A 43 -5.97 12.23 -8.00
N LEU A 44 -7.09 12.61 -8.60
CA LEU A 44 -7.95 11.71 -9.38
C LEU A 44 -7.23 11.22 -10.65
N LEU A 45 -6.54 12.11 -11.37
CA LEU A 45 -5.77 11.78 -12.57
C LEU A 45 -4.68 10.75 -12.27
N LEU A 46 -3.89 10.99 -11.21
CA LEU A 46 -2.87 10.05 -10.76
C LEU A 46 -3.49 8.72 -10.30
N GLY A 47 -4.60 8.78 -9.54
CA GLY A 47 -5.29 7.58 -9.05
C GLY A 47 -5.83 6.69 -10.16
N ILE A 48 -6.52 7.27 -11.15
CA ILE A 48 -7.06 6.52 -12.31
C ILE A 48 -5.91 5.96 -13.16
N GLY A 49 -4.90 6.77 -13.46
CA GLY A 49 -3.74 6.32 -14.25
C GLY A 49 -3.04 5.11 -13.62
N ARG A 50 -2.82 5.15 -12.29
CA ARG A 50 -2.22 4.04 -11.54
C ARG A 50 -3.11 2.80 -11.52
N ALA A 51 -4.43 2.97 -11.36
CA ALA A 51 -5.38 1.86 -11.39
C ALA A 51 -5.41 1.14 -12.76
N ILE A 52 -5.22 1.88 -13.86
CA ILE A 52 -5.12 1.32 -15.21
C ILE A 52 -3.84 0.48 -15.34
N THR A 53 -2.67 1.02 -14.96
CA THR A 53 -1.41 0.25 -15.02
C THR A 53 -1.46 -1.00 -14.14
N PHE A 54 -2.04 -0.90 -12.94
CA PHE A 54 -2.30 -2.04 -12.07
C PHE A 54 -3.15 -3.13 -12.77
N SER A 55 -4.24 -2.72 -13.42
CA SER A 55 -5.15 -3.64 -14.11
C SER A 55 -4.49 -4.31 -15.33
N ILE A 56 -3.65 -3.59 -16.07
CA ILE A 56 -2.89 -4.12 -17.21
C ILE A 56 -1.89 -5.18 -16.74
N ASP A 57 -1.13 -4.90 -15.69
CA ASP A 57 -0.14 -5.86 -15.16
C ASP A 57 -0.81 -7.10 -14.58
N LEU A 58 -1.96 -6.92 -13.92
CA LEU A 58 -2.76 -8.03 -13.42
C LEU A 58 -3.30 -8.90 -14.56
N GLY A 59 -3.82 -8.28 -15.62
CA GLY A 59 -4.27 -8.97 -16.84
C GLY A 59 -3.14 -9.70 -17.57
N GLY A 60 -1.93 -9.14 -17.56
CA GLY A 60 -0.72 -9.77 -18.08
C GLY A 60 -0.13 -10.87 -17.19
N LYS A 61 -0.83 -11.27 -16.11
CA LYS A 61 -0.36 -12.22 -15.08
C LYS A 61 0.95 -11.80 -14.40
N LYS A 62 1.35 -10.53 -14.49
CA LYS A 62 2.50 -9.94 -13.79
C LYS A 62 2.11 -9.54 -12.38
N VAL A 63 1.67 -10.51 -11.59
CA VAL A 63 1.11 -10.30 -10.25
C VAL A 63 2.07 -9.55 -9.33
N GLU A 64 3.38 -9.77 -9.45
CA GLU A 64 4.36 -9.06 -8.63
C GLU A 64 4.49 -7.57 -8.99
N SER A 65 4.51 -7.23 -10.28
CA SER A 65 4.55 -5.84 -10.74
C SER A 65 3.27 -5.09 -10.34
N ALA A 66 2.11 -5.72 -10.50
CA ALA A 66 0.84 -5.18 -10.00
C ALA A 66 0.88 -4.94 -8.48
N ARG A 67 1.47 -5.86 -7.71
CA ARG A 67 1.65 -5.68 -6.27
C ARG A 67 2.59 -4.52 -5.93
N CYS A 68 3.62 -4.28 -6.76
CA CYS A 68 4.47 -3.09 -6.61
C CYS A 68 3.69 -1.81 -6.82
N ILE A 69 2.94 -1.73 -7.91
CA ILE A 69 2.17 -0.53 -8.25
C ILE A 69 1.16 -0.20 -7.15
N PHE A 70 0.61 -1.22 -6.49
CA PHE A 70 -0.31 -1.03 -5.35
C PHE A 70 0.41 -0.66 -4.04
N THR A 71 1.55 -1.29 -3.75
CA THR A 71 2.25 -1.14 -2.45
C THR A 71 3.22 0.04 -2.41
N LEU A 72 3.77 0.44 -3.57
CA LEU A 72 4.91 1.33 -3.73
C LEU A 72 4.59 2.67 -4.41
N THR A 73 3.32 3.03 -4.60
CA THR A 73 3.06 4.26 -5.38
C THR A 73 1.88 5.09 -4.94
N GLY A 74 1.26 4.73 -3.82
CA GLY A 74 0.12 5.47 -3.29
C GLY A 74 0.15 5.57 -1.78
N LEU A 75 0.33 4.44 -1.09
CA LEU A 75 0.23 4.43 0.37
C LEU A 75 1.53 4.89 1.04
N LYS A 76 2.69 4.39 0.58
CA LYS A 76 3.98 4.74 1.18
C LYS A 76 4.32 6.21 0.97
N GLU A 77 4.21 6.67 -0.26
CA GLU A 77 4.54 8.04 -0.68
C GLU A 77 3.60 9.04 0.00
N ALA A 78 2.29 8.72 0.08
CA ALA A 78 1.34 9.60 0.77
C ALA A 78 1.58 9.66 2.28
N ILE A 79 1.87 8.53 2.92
CA ILE A 79 2.20 8.51 4.35
C ILE A 79 3.49 9.28 4.61
N GLN A 80 4.53 9.08 3.81
CA GLN A 80 5.81 9.78 3.98
C GLN A 80 5.72 11.27 3.65
N ALA A 81 4.84 11.68 2.73
CA ALA A 81 4.59 13.09 2.45
C ALA A 81 3.97 13.84 3.64
N ILE A 82 3.13 13.17 4.44
CA ILE A 82 2.46 13.76 5.61
C ILE A 82 3.27 13.51 6.90
N TYR A 83 3.89 12.34 7.01
CA TYR A 83 4.65 11.88 8.17
C TYR A 83 6.04 11.37 7.73
N PRO A 84 7.01 12.28 7.53
CA PRO A 84 8.31 11.96 6.95
C PRO A 84 9.18 11.04 7.83
N HIS A 85 8.90 10.99 9.13
CA HIS A 85 9.60 10.14 10.10
C HIS A 85 8.93 8.79 10.34
N SER A 86 7.83 8.47 9.64
CA SER A 86 7.13 7.20 9.81
C SER A 86 7.86 6.07 9.10
N GLU A 87 8.23 5.04 9.86
CA GLU A 87 8.72 3.79 9.31
C GLU A 87 7.55 2.93 8.82
N ILE A 88 7.65 2.46 7.58
CA ILE A 88 6.60 1.67 6.93
C ILE A 88 7.10 0.24 6.81
N GLN A 89 6.50 -0.63 7.61
CA GLN A 89 6.83 -2.04 7.66
C GLN A 89 5.71 -2.88 7.04
N ARG A 90 6.08 -3.89 6.24
CA ARG A 90 5.13 -4.92 5.81
C ARG A 90 4.80 -5.84 6.99
N CYS A 91 3.51 -6.05 7.25
CA CYS A 91 3.07 -6.96 8.29
C CYS A 91 3.56 -8.39 8.02
N ILE A 92 4.26 -8.97 8.99
CA ILE A 92 4.83 -10.32 8.94
C ILE A 92 3.77 -11.40 8.69
N ILE A 93 2.56 -11.24 9.23
CA ILE A 93 1.46 -12.19 9.04
C ILE A 93 1.01 -12.23 7.57
N HIS A 94 0.97 -11.08 6.89
CA HIS A 94 0.64 -11.03 5.47
C HIS A 94 1.76 -11.65 4.61
N GLN A 95 3.02 -11.42 4.99
CA GLN A 95 4.16 -12.03 4.32
C GLN A 95 4.15 -13.57 4.49
N LEU A 96 3.92 -14.08 5.69
CA LEU A 96 3.80 -15.51 5.97
C LEU A 96 2.62 -16.14 5.22
N ARG A 97 1.44 -15.50 5.23
CA ARG A 97 0.28 -15.98 4.46
C ARG A 97 0.58 -16.06 2.96
N ASN A 98 1.34 -15.11 2.43
CA ASN A 98 1.76 -15.13 1.02
C ASN A 98 2.67 -16.31 0.70
N SER A 99 3.51 -16.75 1.63
CA SER A 99 4.35 -17.94 1.47
C SER A 99 3.56 -19.23 1.62
N PHE A 100 2.75 -19.32 2.68
CA PHE A 100 2.09 -20.56 3.09
C PHE A 100 1.04 -21.03 2.07
N LYS A 101 0.52 -20.13 1.22
CA LYS A 101 -0.42 -20.48 0.15
C LYS A 101 0.18 -21.41 -0.92
N TYR A 102 1.51 -21.46 -1.05
CA TYR A 102 2.20 -22.33 -2.01
C TYR A 102 2.63 -23.67 -1.39
N ILE A 103 2.48 -23.84 -0.08
CA ILE A 103 2.96 -25.00 0.66
C ILE A 103 1.86 -26.06 0.72
N SER A 104 2.23 -27.32 0.48
CA SER A 104 1.31 -28.46 0.63
C SER A 104 0.92 -28.66 2.09
N TYR A 105 -0.30 -29.13 2.36
CA TYR A 105 -0.77 -29.40 3.72
C TYR A 105 0.15 -30.37 4.49
N LYS A 106 0.78 -31.32 3.79
CA LYS A 106 1.70 -32.30 4.39
C LYS A 106 2.96 -31.63 4.98
N ASP A 107 3.46 -30.62 4.30
CA ASP A 107 4.71 -29.92 4.63
C ASP A 107 4.47 -28.69 5.50
N LEU A 108 3.21 -28.22 5.61
CA LEU A 108 2.84 -26.97 6.28
C LEU A 108 3.25 -26.92 7.75
N LYS A 109 3.18 -28.04 8.47
CA LYS A 109 3.58 -28.13 9.88
C LYS A 109 5.10 -27.99 10.06
N GLU A 110 5.87 -28.64 9.18
CA GLU A 110 7.32 -28.58 9.21
C GLU A 110 7.83 -27.22 8.76
N PHE A 111 7.33 -26.74 7.61
CA PHE A 111 7.62 -25.42 7.08
C PHE A 111 7.32 -24.30 8.09
N SER A 112 6.19 -24.36 8.80
CA SER A 112 5.83 -23.38 9.83
C SER A 112 6.80 -23.37 11.02
N LYS A 113 7.29 -24.55 11.43
CA LYS A 113 8.29 -24.68 12.50
C LYS A 113 9.62 -24.07 12.07
N ASP A 114 10.05 -24.34 10.85
CA ASP A 114 11.28 -23.80 10.28
C ASP A 114 11.18 -22.28 10.04
N PHE A 115 10.02 -21.77 9.62
CA PHE A 115 9.83 -20.32 9.44
C PHE A 115 9.73 -19.57 10.77
N LYS A 116 9.41 -20.24 11.88
CA LYS A 116 9.30 -19.60 13.19
C LYS A 116 10.60 -18.91 13.59
N ILE A 117 11.73 -19.58 13.40
CA ILE A 117 13.04 -19.03 13.76
C ILE A 117 13.41 -17.77 12.95
N VAL A 118 12.85 -17.61 11.74
CA VAL A 118 13.09 -16.44 10.89
C VAL A 118 12.48 -15.19 11.50
N TYR A 119 11.20 -15.22 11.87
CA TYR A 119 10.52 -14.03 12.41
C TYR A 119 10.71 -13.81 13.91
N THR A 120 11.23 -14.79 14.65
CA THR A 120 11.59 -14.63 16.07
C THR A 120 13.07 -14.29 16.28
N ALA A 121 13.81 -13.97 15.22
CA ALA A 121 15.21 -13.56 15.32
C ALA A 121 15.37 -12.28 16.15
N ILE A 122 16.47 -12.20 16.91
CA ILE A 122 16.74 -11.10 17.84
C ILE A 122 17.35 -9.89 17.11
N ASN A 123 18.03 -10.14 15.99
CA ASN A 123 18.65 -9.10 15.16
C ASN A 123 18.56 -9.46 13.67
N GLU A 124 18.87 -8.48 12.81
CA GLU A 124 18.82 -8.60 11.35
C GLU A 124 19.77 -9.68 10.81
N GLN A 125 20.98 -9.77 11.37
CA GLN A 125 21.98 -10.74 10.94
C GLN A 125 21.46 -12.18 11.14
N GLN A 126 20.93 -12.47 12.32
CA GLN A 126 20.32 -13.76 12.64
C GLN A 126 19.07 -14.03 11.78
N HIS A 127 18.29 -13.00 11.46
CA HIS A 127 17.15 -13.14 10.54
C HIS A 127 17.61 -13.62 9.15
N LEU A 128 18.65 -12.99 8.60
CA LEU A 128 19.20 -13.33 7.29
C LEU A 128 19.82 -14.73 7.26
N GLU A 129 20.55 -15.11 8.29
CA GLU A 129 21.12 -16.46 8.44
C GLU A 129 20.02 -17.53 8.52
N ASN A 130 19.00 -17.30 9.35
CA ASN A 130 17.86 -18.21 9.46
C ASN A 130 17.07 -18.30 8.15
N LEU A 131 16.90 -17.18 7.45
CA LEU A 131 16.23 -17.15 6.15
C LEU A 131 17.01 -17.94 5.10
N HIS A 132 18.34 -17.83 5.08
CA HIS A 132 19.21 -18.63 4.22
C HIS A 132 19.05 -20.13 4.51
N ALA A 133 19.08 -20.54 5.78
CA ALA A 133 18.91 -21.95 6.15
C ALA A 133 17.54 -22.51 5.73
N VAL A 134 16.47 -21.72 5.87
CA VAL A 134 15.13 -22.09 5.38
C VAL A 134 15.09 -22.17 3.86
N LYS A 135 15.80 -21.28 3.18
CA LYS A 135 15.89 -21.24 1.73
C LYS A 135 16.59 -22.48 1.18
N ASP A 136 17.76 -22.83 1.71
CA ASP A 136 18.51 -24.02 1.32
C ASP A 136 17.67 -25.31 1.43
N LYS A 137 16.76 -25.37 2.40
CA LYS A 137 15.89 -26.53 2.62
C LYS A 137 14.66 -26.56 1.70
N TRP A 138 14.03 -25.42 1.45
CA TRP A 138 12.68 -25.36 0.85
C TRP A 138 12.61 -24.73 -0.54
N GLU A 139 13.65 -24.05 -1.01
CA GLU A 139 13.65 -23.34 -2.29
C GLU A 139 13.42 -24.26 -3.49
N GLU A 140 14.08 -25.42 -3.54
CA GLU A 140 13.91 -26.36 -4.66
C GLU A 140 12.46 -26.87 -4.78
N LYS A 141 11.81 -27.11 -3.63
CA LYS A 141 10.44 -27.64 -3.60
C LYS A 141 9.38 -26.53 -3.75
N TYR A 142 9.64 -25.35 -3.21
CA TYR A 142 8.70 -24.24 -3.12
C TYR A 142 9.34 -22.88 -3.46
N PRO A 143 9.84 -22.67 -4.69
CA PRO A 143 10.56 -21.44 -5.04
C PRO A 143 9.66 -20.19 -4.90
N TYR A 144 8.38 -20.31 -5.26
CA TYR A 144 7.41 -19.21 -5.15
C TYR A 144 7.06 -18.83 -3.70
N ALA A 145 7.25 -19.72 -2.73
CA ALA A 145 6.99 -19.41 -1.32
C ALA A 145 8.04 -18.45 -0.74
N LEU A 146 9.26 -18.50 -1.27
CA LEU A 146 10.41 -17.75 -0.75
C LEU A 146 10.75 -16.53 -1.60
N LYS A 147 10.33 -16.48 -2.86
CA LYS A 147 10.59 -15.36 -3.79
C LYS A 147 10.35 -13.97 -3.21
N SER A 148 9.27 -13.78 -2.44
CA SER A 148 8.93 -12.48 -1.86
C SER A 148 9.80 -12.06 -0.68
N TRP A 149 10.71 -12.92 -0.23
CA TRP A 149 11.68 -12.68 0.85
C TRP A 149 13.08 -12.33 0.31
N GLU A 150 13.39 -12.67 -0.95
CA GLU A 150 14.67 -12.40 -1.62
C GLU A 150 14.76 -11.01 -2.25
N SER A 151 13.60 -10.43 -2.55
CA SER A 151 13.48 -8.99 -2.81
C SER A 151 13.79 -8.29 -1.49
N ALA A 152 15.10 -8.19 -1.23
CA ALA A 152 15.68 -7.69 0.00
C ALA A 152 14.93 -6.46 0.48
N THR A 153 14.71 -6.35 1.78
CA THR A 153 14.20 -5.12 2.39
C THR A 153 12.83 -4.66 1.87
N GLY A 154 11.79 -5.48 2.07
CA GLY A 154 10.42 -4.97 2.22
C GLY A 154 9.79 -4.30 1.00
N MET A 155 10.36 -4.42 -0.18
CA MET A 155 9.93 -3.63 -1.32
C MET A 155 9.98 -4.44 -2.62
N CYS A 156 8.83 -4.45 -3.28
CA CYS A 156 8.81 -3.90 -4.62
C CYS A 156 9.51 -2.54 -4.57
#